data_AF-A0AAJ7SK61-F1
#
_entry.id   AF-A0AAJ7SK61-F1
#
_cell.length_a   1.000
_cell.length_b   1.000
_cell.length_c   1.000
_cell.angle_alpha   90.00
_cell.angle_beta   90.00
_cell.angle_gamma   90.00
#
_symmetry.space_group_name_H-M   'P 1'
#
loop_
_entity.id
_entity.type
_entity.pdbx_description
1 polymer ?
#
loop_
_entity_poly.entity_id
_entity_poly.type
_entity_poly.pdbx_seq_one_letter_code
_entity_poly.pdbx_strand_id
1 'polypeptide(L)'
;MVEEFMLLANVSVAERIVDEFLECALLRRHPAPPPSNYDILVKAAKSKNIEIQVDSAKALAESLDRAAVPGAPSYLNTLLRILATRCMMQAIYFCSGMEPDTHHYGLATASYTHFTSPIRR
;
A
#
# COMPACT_ATOMS: atom_id res chain seq x y z
N MET A 1 -0.29 17.27 -5.17
CA MET A 1 0.67 18.24 -4.58
C MET A 1 0.67 18.18 -3.06
N VAL A 2 -0.45 18.45 -2.37
CA VAL A 2 -0.50 18.40 -0.89
C VAL A 2 -0.20 17.00 -0.34
N GLU A 3 -0.77 15.96 -0.94
CA GLU A 3 -0.59 14.57 -0.50
C GLU A 3 0.88 14.15 -0.40
N GLU A 4 1.68 14.36 -1.47
CA GLU A 4 3.11 14.02 -1.49
C GLU A 4 3.91 14.74 -0.40
N PHE A 5 3.63 16.03 -0.13
CA PHE A 5 4.28 16.75 0.97
C PHE A 5 3.88 16.19 2.34
N MET A 6 2.62 15.79 2.51
CA MET A 6 2.16 15.17 3.75
C MET A 6 2.80 13.80 3.96
N LEU A 7 2.94 13.00 2.89
CA LEU A 7 3.64 11.72 2.91
C LEU A 7 5.10 11.91 3.28
N LEU A 8 5.81 12.85 2.65
CA LEU A 8 7.19 13.17 2.98
C LEU A 8 7.34 13.58 4.45
N ALA A 9 6.51 14.51 4.93
CA ALA A 9 6.55 14.94 6.33
C ALA A 9 6.30 13.77 7.31
N ASN A 10 5.34 12.92 7.01
CA ASN A 10 5.01 11.73 7.81
C ASN A 10 6.16 10.70 7.84
N VAL A 11 6.81 10.45 6.70
CA VAL A 11 7.97 9.54 6.60
C VAL A 11 9.17 10.11 7.35
N SER A 12 9.51 11.39 7.13
CA SER A 12 10.63 12.03 7.83
C SER A 12 10.46 12.05 9.34
N VAL A 13 9.23 12.27 9.83
CA VAL A 13 8.95 12.18 11.28
C VAL A 13 9.05 10.73 11.76
N ALA A 14 8.57 9.74 11.01
CA ALA A 14 8.69 8.33 11.36
C ALA A 14 10.16 7.91 11.52
N GLU A 15 11.01 8.27 10.57
CA GLU A 15 12.47 8.03 10.63
C GLU A 15 13.06 8.70 11.87
N ARG A 16 12.77 9.99 12.07
CA ARG A 16 13.31 10.76 13.20
C ARG A 16 12.97 10.18 14.57
N ILE A 17 11.73 9.72 14.77
CA ILE A 17 11.28 9.19 16.06
C ILE A 17 11.76 7.76 16.30
N VAL A 18 11.94 6.95 15.25
CA VAL A 18 12.52 5.61 15.38
C VAL A 18 13.98 5.68 15.77
N ASP A 19 14.72 6.62 15.18
CA ASP A 19 16.13 6.85 15.49
C ASP A 19 16.35 7.31 16.94
N GLU A 20 15.43 8.10 17.51
CA GLU A 20 15.53 8.60 18.89
C GLU A 20 14.92 7.65 19.92
N PHE A 21 13.80 7.01 19.57
CA PHE A 21 12.92 6.29 20.49
C PHE A 21 12.61 4.89 19.95
N LEU A 22 13.66 4.11 19.71
CA LEU A 22 13.59 2.81 19.03
C LEU A 22 12.54 1.85 19.63
N GLU A 23 12.35 1.85 20.94
CA GLU A 23 11.45 0.89 21.63
C GLU A 23 10.05 1.45 21.92
N CYS A 24 9.80 2.75 21.70
CA CYS A 24 8.54 3.39 22.10
C CYS A 24 7.94 4.38 21.08
N ALA A 25 8.41 4.35 19.83
CA ALA A 25 7.83 5.15 18.75
C ALA A 25 6.46 4.60 18.33
N LEU A 26 5.48 5.51 18.18
CA LEU A 26 4.18 5.19 17.59
C LEU A 26 4.26 5.28 16.06
N LEU A 27 4.13 4.13 15.41
CA LEU A 27 4.20 3.99 13.97
C LEU A 27 2.91 3.42 13.40
N ARG A 28 2.80 3.44 12.08
CA ARG A 28 1.69 2.86 11.34
C ARG A 28 2.22 2.01 10.20
N ARG A 29 1.94 0.71 10.24
CA ARG A 29 2.35 -0.25 9.22
C ARG A 29 1.17 -0.71 8.38
N HIS A 30 1.48 -1.27 7.22
CA HIS A 30 0.50 -1.91 6.34
C HIS A 30 1.06 -3.27 5.95
N PRO A 31 0.57 -4.36 6.55
CA PRO A 31 1.01 -5.71 6.21
C PRO A 31 0.77 -6.04 4.73
N ALA A 32 1.67 -6.81 4.13
CA ALA A 32 1.45 -7.34 2.80
C ALA A 32 0.25 -8.31 2.78
N PRO A 33 -0.64 -8.24 1.78
CA PRO A 33 -1.73 -9.19 1.66
C PRO A 33 -1.21 -10.61 1.37
N PRO A 34 -1.82 -11.66 1.95
CA PRO A 34 -1.49 -13.02 1.58
C PRO A 34 -1.83 -13.26 0.10
N PRO A 35 -1.04 -14.05 -0.64
CA PRO A 35 -1.25 -14.28 -2.08
C PRO A 35 -2.67 -14.74 -2.44
N SER A 36 -3.31 -15.54 -1.57
CA SER A 36 -4.69 -16.01 -1.74
C SER A 36 -5.73 -14.89 -1.87
N ASN A 37 -5.47 -13.70 -1.32
CA ASN A 37 -6.39 -12.57 -1.46
C ASN A 37 -6.49 -12.09 -2.92
N TYR A 38 -5.46 -12.34 -3.74
CA TYR A 38 -5.42 -11.92 -5.12
C TYR A 38 -6.04 -12.93 -6.11
N ASP A 39 -6.43 -14.13 -5.66
CA ASP A 39 -6.95 -15.18 -6.54
C ASP A 39 -8.13 -14.72 -7.40
N ILE A 40 -9.05 -13.95 -6.81
CA ILE A 40 -10.22 -13.41 -7.50
C ILE A 40 -9.80 -12.38 -8.55
N LEU A 41 -8.86 -11.48 -8.20
CA LEU A 41 -8.33 -10.47 -9.10
C LEU A 41 -7.64 -11.12 -10.30
N VAL A 42 -6.74 -12.08 -10.05
CA VAL A 42 -5.97 -12.79 -11.08
C VAL A 42 -6.91 -13.55 -12.02
N LYS A 43 -7.90 -14.28 -11.49
CA LYS A 43 -8.90 -14.98 -12.30
C LYS A 43 -9.74 -14.01 -13.14
N ALA A 44 -10.18 -12.89 -12.56
CA ALA A 44 -10.96 -11.88 -13.26
C ALA A 44 -10.16 -11.24 -14.41
N ALA A 45 -8.91 -10.85 -14.16
CA ALA A 45 -8.04 -10.27 -15.18
C ALA A 45 -7.74 -11.27 -16.30
N LYS A 46 -7.44 -12.53 -15.95
CA LYS A 46 -7.19 -13.61 -16.92
C LYS A 46 -8.37 -13.86 -17.85
N SER A 47 -9.62 -13.72 -17.36
CA SER A 47 -10.83 -13.84 -18.19
C SER A 47 -10.94 -12.77 -19.29
N LYS A 48 -10.17 -11.68 -19.17
CA LYS A 48 -10.05 -10.60 -20.14
C LYS A 48 -8.72 -10.60 -20.89
N ASN A 49 -7.97 -11.71 -20.81
CA ASN A 49 -6.62 -11.84 -21.37
C ASN A 49 -5.63 -10.80 -20.84
N ILE A 50 -5.79 -10.37 -19.59
CA ILE A 50 -4.90 -9.46 -18.89
C ILE A 50 -4.13 -10.25 -17.85
N GLU A 51 -2.80 -10.12 -17.87
CA GLU A 51 -1.92 -10.70 -16.86
C GLU A 51 -1.65 -9.69 -15.75
N ILE A 52 -1.89 -10.10 -14.49
CA ILE A 52 -1.63 -9.29 -13.30
C ILE A 52 -0.61 -10.03 -12.44
N GLN A 53 0.47 -9.33 -12.10
CA GLN A 53 1.57 -9.86 -11.30
C GLN A 53 1.35 -9.44 -9.84
N VAL A 54 1.42 -10.39 -8.91
CA VAL A 54 1.06 -10.16 -7.49
C VAL A 54 2.22 -10.43 -6.53
N ASP A 55 3.43 -10.59 -7.07
CA ASP A 55 4.63 -10.97 -6.29
C ASP A 55 5.12 -9.84 -5.37
N SER A 56 4.82 -8.59 -5.72
CA SER A 56 5.17 -7.41 -4.94
C SER A 56 4.23 -6.24 -5.24
N ALA A 57 4.20 -5.24 -4.35
CA ALA A 57 3.46 -4.00 -4.57
C ALA A 57 3.86 -3.32 -5.90
N LYS A 58 5.16 -3.35 -6.24
CA LYS A 58 5.69 -2.80 -7.50
C LYS A 58 5.16 -3.56 -8.72
N ALA A 59 5.30 -4.89 -8.74
CA ALA A 59 4.84 -5.72 -9.85
C ALA A 59 3.32 -5.60 -10.06
N LEU A 60 2.56 -5.50 -8.97
CA LEU A 60 1.13 -5.27 -9.00
C LEU A 60 0.78 -3.91 -9.60
N ALA A 61 1.41 -2.84 -9.15
CA ALA A 61 1.19 -1.50 -9.68
C ALA A 61 1.50 -1.43 -11.17
N GLU A 62 2.67 -1.91 -11.59
CA GLU A 62 3.11 -1.87 -12.98
C GLU A 62 2.22 -2.72 -13.90
N SER A 63 1.79 -3.91 -13.45
CA SER A 63 0.88 -4.75 -14.25
C SER A 63 -0.54 -4.16 -14.35
N LEU A 64 -1.04 -3.51 -13.30
CA LEU A 64 -2.29 -2.75 -13.34
C LEU A 64 -2.19 -1.54 -14.27
N ASP A 65 -1.06 -0.84 -14.34
CA ASP A 65 -0.86 0.26 -15.28
C ASP A 65 -0.86 -0.23 -16.73
N ARG A 66 -0.23 -1.39 -17.00
CA ARG A 66 -0.23 -2.04 -18.32
C ARG A 66 -1.57 -2.64 -18.73
N ALA A 67 -2.50 -2.86 -17.78
CA ALA A 67 -3.82 -3.41 -18.07
C ALA A 67 -4.75 -2.45 -18.85
N ALA A 68 -4.28 -1.26 -19.22
CA ALA A 68 -4.96 -0.34 -20.13
C ALA A 68 -4.83 -0.81 -21.60
N VAL A 69 -5.71 -1.74 -22.01
CA VAL A 69 -5.69 -2.32 -23.36
C VAL A 69 -6.44 -1.41 -24.36
N PRO A 70 -5.83 -1.03 -25.51
CA PRO A 70 -6.52 -0.30 -26.57
C PRO A 70 -7.77 -1.05 -27.06
N GLY A 71 -8.92 -0.37 -27.09
CA GLY A 71 -10.20 -0.97 -27.50
C GLY A 71 -10.96 -1.70 -26.39
N ALA A 72 -10.39 -1.86 -25.20
CA ALA A 72 -11.13 -2.31 -24.03
C ALA A 72 -12.04 -1.20 -23.48
N PRO A 73 -13.11 -1.53 -22.72
CA PRO A 73 -13.93 -0.53 -22.06
C PRO A 73 -13.06 0.38 -21.17
N SER A 74 -13.23 1.70 -21.30
CA SER A 74 -12.45 2.69 -20.55
C SER A 74 -12.47 2.48 -19.04
N TYR A 75 -13.52 1.83 -18.52
CA TYR A 75 -13.71 1.56 -17.10
C TYR A 75 -13.09 0.24 -16.59
N LEU A 76 -12.55 -0.61 -17.48
CA LEU A 76 -12.01 -1.92 -17.10
C LEU A 76 -10.85 -1.79 -16.12
N ASN A 77 -9.92 -0.86 -16.37
CA ASN A 77 -8.77 -0.62 -15.49
C ASN A 77 -9.23 -0.17 -14.09
N THR A 78 -10.23 0.71 -14.03
CA THR A 78 -10.83 1.16 -12.77
C THR A 78 -11.43 0.00 -11.98
N LEU A 79 -12.15 -0.92 -12.65
CA LEU A 79 -12.68 -2.13 -12.00
C LEU A 79 -11.57 -3.02 -11.43
N LEU A 80 -10.48 -3.22 -12.18
CA LEU A 80 -9.33 -3.99 -11.68
C LEU A 80 -8.69 -3.32 -10.46
N ARG A 81 -8.57 -1.98 -10.44
CA ARG A 81 -8.07 -1.24 -9.27
C ARG A 81 -9.01 -1.35 -8.07
N ILE A 82 -10.33 -1.28 -8.28
CA ILE A 82 -11.31 -1.49 -7.20
C ILE A 82 -11.16 -2.90 -6.61
N LEU A 83 -11.00 -3.92 -7.45
CA LEU A 83 -10.76 -5.29 -6.98
C LEU A 83 -9.43 -5.41 -6.24
N ALA A 84 -8.35 -4.82 -6.76
CA ALA A 84 -7.05 -4.82 -6.10
C ALA A 84 -7.10 -4.17 -4.71
N THR A 85 -7.81 -3.05 -4.56
CA THR A 85 -8.02 -2.41 -3.25
C THR A 85 -8.74 -3.34 -2.26
N ARG A 86 -9.68 -4.17 -2.72
CA ARG A 86 -10.38 -5.15 -1.87
C ARG A 86 -9.49 -6.33 -1.43
N CYS A 87 -8.36 -6.56 -2.10
CA CYS A 87 -7.40 -7.59 -1.71
C CYS A 87 -6.50 -7.12 -0.55
N MET A 88 -6.42 -5.82 -0.29
CA MET A 88 -5.48 -5.23 0.67
C MET A 88 -5.83 -5.53 2.12
N MET A 89 -4.81 -5.57 2.98
CA MET A 89 -4.97 -5.70 4.43
C MET A 89 -5.28 -4.34 5.06
N GLN A 90 -5.76 -4.35 6.30
CA GLN A 90 -5.93 -3.12 7.06
C GLN A 90 -4.56 -2.59 7.55
N ALA A 91 -4.29 -1.31 7.35
CA ALA A 91 -3.16 -0.63 7.97
C ALA A 91 -3.44 -0.35 9.46
N ILE A 92 -2.47 -0.62 10.33
CA ILE A 92 -2.61 -0.61 11.79
C ILE A 92 -1.53 0.25 12.45
N TYR A 93 -1.87 0.86 13.58
CA TYR A 93 -0.88 1.49 14.45
C TYR A 93 -0.20 0.44 15.34
N PHE A 94 1.06 0.68 15.67
CA PHE A 94 1.83 -0.19 16.54
C PHE A 94 2.94 0.58 17.25
N CYS A 95 3.44 0.01 18.34
CA CYS A 95 4.61 0.50 19.07
C CYS A 95 5.87 -0.21 18.54
N SER A 96 6.93 0.53 18.22
CA SER A 96 8.15 0.00 17.62
C SER A 96 8.85 -1.07 18.46
N GLY A 97 8.73 -1.05 19.79
CA GLY A 97 9.29 -2.09 20.67
C GLY A 97 8.51 -3.42 20.67
N MET A 98 7.30 -3.47 20.09
CA MET A 98 6.43 -4.66 20.13
C MET A 98 6.35 -5.41 18.79
N GLU A 99 6.77 -4.78 17.70
CA GLU A 99 6.64 -5.32 16.34
C GLU A 99 7.88 -4.92 15.53
N PRO A 100 8.70 -5.89 15.10
CA PRO A 100 9.90 -5.62 14.30
C PRO A 100 9.59 -5.21 12.86
N ASP A 101 8.44 -5.61 12.31
CA ASP A 101 8.05 -5.22 10.95
C ASP A 101 7.41 -3.83 10.92
N THR A 102 8.18 -2.84 10.48
CA THR A 102 7.69 -1.45 10.32
C THR A 102 7.20 -1.12 8.91
N HIS A 103 7.27 -2.07 7.98
CA HIS A 103 7.06 -1.80 6.56
C HIS A 103 5.63 -1.38 6.25
N HIS A 104 5.47 -0.45 5.30
CA HIS A 104 4.17 0.00 4.83
C HIS A 104 3.94 -0.42 3.37
N TYR A 105 3.35 -1.60 3.16
CA TYR A 105 3.13 -2.22 1.84
C TYR A 105 2.53 -1.26 0.81
N GLY A 106 1.42 -0.59 1.16
CA GLY A 106 0.71 0.29 0.22
C GLY A 106 1.45 1.58 -0.17
N LEU A 107 2.47 1.98 0.59
CA LEU A 107 3.30 3.17 0.29
C LEU A 107 4.71 2.77 -0.18
N ALA A 108 5.06 1.49 -0.11
CA ALA A 108 6.40 0.99 -0.37
C ALA A 108 7.51 1.71 0.42
N THR A 109 7.24 2.08 1.68
CA THR A 109 8.22 2.73 2.58
C THR A 109 8.62 1.82 3.75
N ALA A 110 9.83 2.01 4.27
CA ALA A 110 10.35 1.22 5.40
C ALA A 110 9.64 1.54 6.72
N SER A 111 9.33 2.81 6.97
CA SER A 111 8.61 3.27 8.16
C SER A 111 7.64 4.40 7.79
N TYR A 112 6.54 4.50 8.53
CA TYR A 112 5.52 5.53 8.32
C TYR A 112 4.77 5.80 9.63
N THR A 113 4.34 7.04 9.83
CA THR A 113 3.45 7.42 10.94
C THR A 113 2.49 8.53 10.48
N HIS A 114 1.48 8.87 11.28
CA HIS A 114 0.66 10.05 11.03
C HIS A 114 1.13 11.20 11.92
N PHE A 115 1.49 12.31 11.29
CA PHE A 115 1.94 13.53 11.97
C PHE A 115 1.10 14.76 11.59
N THR A 116 0.67 14.87 10.34
CA THR A 116 0.17 16.14 9.77
C THR A 116 -1.30 16.47 10.03
N SER A 117 -1.98 15.82 10.98
CA SER A 117 -3.42 16.03 11.22
C SER A 117 -3.87 15.91 12.69
N PRO A 118 -3.18 16.55 13.66
CA PRO A 118 -3.46 16.38 15.10
C PRO A 118 -4.84 16.89 15.56
N ILE A 119 -5.50 17.75 14.79
CA ILE A 119 -6.85 18.26 15.13
C ILE A 119 -7.92 17.15 15.02
N ARG A 120 -7.66 16.11 14.21
CA ARG A 120 -8.67 15.10 13.82
C ARG A 120 -8.16 13.66 13.95
N ARG A 121 -6.98 13.46 14.53
CA ARG A 121 -6.35 12.17 14.81
C ARG A 121 -5.47 12.29 16.04
#